data_AF-Q4C8H6-F1
#
_entry.id   AF-Q4C8H6-F1
#
_cell.length_a   1.000
_cell.length_b   1.000
_cell.length_c   1.000
_cell.angle_alpha   90.00
_cell.angle_beta   90.00
_cell.angle_gamma   90.00
#
_symmetry.space_group_name_H-M   'P 1'
#
loop_
_entity.id
_entity.type
_entity.pdbx_description
1 polymer ?
#
loop_
_entity_poly.entity_id
_entity_poly.type
_entity_poly.pdbx_seq_one_letter_code
_entity_poly.pdbx_strand_id
1 'polypeptide(L)'
;MAAANLSRFRLLKKRRNFYQSRRQVLRSQLGFNQVESTRPKTCLGCCHYHGKFYGYNREQRSQLICGFHPSGWLKSEQCPDWEEISDS
;
A
#
# COMPACT_ATOMS: atom_id res chain seq x y z
N MET A 1 -4.40 12.94 39.20
CA MET A 1 -3.66 13.49 38.04
C MET A 1 -3.73 12.60 36.78
N ALA A 2 -3.72 11.26 36.87
CA ALA A 2 -3.75 10.37 35.70
C ALA A 2 -5.02 10.49 34.80
N ALA A 3 -6.21 10.67 35.39
CA ALA A 3 -7.47 10.78 34.64
C ALA A 3 -7.55 12.05 33.76
N ALA A 4 -6.98 13.17 34.22
CA ALA A 4 -6.92 14.43 33.47
C ALA A 4 -5.99 14.34 32.24
N ASN A 5 -4.93 13.52 32.34
CA ASN A 5 -4.06 13.23 31.20
C ASN A 5 -4.81 12.38 30.15
N LEU A 6 -5.55 11.36 30.58
CA LEU A 6 -6.35 10.52 29.67
C LEU A 6 -7.45 11.30 28.94
N SER A 7 -8.16 12.22 29.61
CA SER A 7 -9.20 13.05 28.97
C SER A 7 -8.59 13.99 27.94
N ARG A 8 -7.44 14.61 28.24
CA ARG A 8 -6.67 15.44 27.31
C ARG A 8 -6.19 14.64 26.09
N PHE A 9 -5.64 13.45 26.28
CA PHE A 9 -5.23 12.56 25.18
C PHE A 9 -6.41 12.17 24.28
N ARG A 10 -7.58 11.85 24.85
CA ARG A 10 -8.80 11.54 24.08
C ARG A 10 -9.25 12.73 23.23
N LEU A 11 -9.22 13.94 23.77
CA LEU A 11 -9.55 15.15 23.02
C LEU A 11 -8.59 15.39 21.85
N LEU A 12 -7.28 15.26 22.10
CA LEU A 12 -6.26 15.40 21.05
C LEU A 12 -6.42 14.34 19.96
N LYS A 13 -6.69 13.07 20.34
CA LYS A 13 -6.98 11.99 19.40
C LYS A 13 -8.24 12.28 18.57
N LYS A 14 -9.34 12.74 19.19
CA LYS A 14 -10.56 13.15 18.48
C LYS A 14 -10.29 14.27 17.47
N ARG A 15 -9.58 15.33 17.89
CA ARG A 15 -9.20 16.44 17.00
C ARG A 15 -8.36 15.94 15.83
N ARG A 16 -7.33 15.13 16.09
CA ARG A 16 -6.49 14.52 15.04
C ARG A 16 -7.35 13.73 14.06
N ASN A 17 -8.24 12.88 14.55
CA ASN A 17 -9.11 12.05 13.72
C ASN A 17 -10.04 12.92 12.85
N PHE A 18 -10.61 14.00 13.39
CA PHE A 18 -11.43 14.95 12.63
C PHE A 18 -10.64 15.64 11.50
N TYR A 19 -9.42 16.11 11.79
CA TYR A 19 -8.57 16.69 10.74
C TYR A 19 -8.19 15.67 9.68
N GLN A 20 -7.88 14.42 10.07
CA GLN A 20 -7.54 13.36 9.12
C GLN A 20 -8.75 12.98 8.24
N SER A 21 -9.95 12.86 8.79
CA SER A 21 -11.15 12.56 8.01
C SER A 21 -11.47 13.67 7.01
N ARG A 22 -11.41 14.94 7.43
CA ARG A 22 -11.61 16.10 6.53
C ARG A 22 -10.58 16.13 5.39
N ARG A 23 -9.30 15.85 5.68
CA ARG A 23 -8.26 15.74 4.65
C ARG A 23 -8.56 14.60 3.68
N GLN A 24 -9.03 13.46 4.16
CA GLN A 24 -9.39 12.32 3.31
C GLN A 24 -10.57 12.67 2.38
N VAL A 25 -11.61 13.35 2.87
CA VAL A 25 -12.73 13.83 2.04
C VAL A 25 -12.25 14.76 0.92
N LEU A 26 -11.45 15.76 1.26
CA LEU A 26 -10.89 16.70 0.27
C LEU A 26 -10.03 15.99 -0.77
N ARG A 27 -9.20 15.01 -0.34
CA ARG A 27 -8.40 14.19 -1.27
C ARG A 27 -9.28 13.43 -2.26
N SER A 28 -10.39 12.83 -1.79
CA SER A 28 -11.30 12.09 -2.64
C SER A 28 -12.04 12.99 -3.64
N GLN A 29 -12.48 14.18 -3.22
CA GLN A 29 -13.16 15.15 -4.11
C GLN A 29 -12.27 15.60 -5.27
N LEU A 30 -10.96 15.68 -5.05
CA LEU A 30 -9.97 16.03 -6.07
C LEU A 30 -9.43 14.82 -6.85
N GLY A 31 -9.96 13.61 -6.62
CA GLY A 31 -9.55 12.38 -7.32
C GLY A 31 -8.23 11.76 -6.83
N PHE A 32 -7.63 12.25 -5.75
CA PHE A 32 -6.38 11.69 -5.18
C PHE A 32 -6.56 10.34 -4.48
N ASN A 33 -7.76 9.77 -4.50
CA ASN A 33 -8.07 8.42 -4.04
C ASN A 33 -7.92 7.37 -5.15
N GLN A 34 -7.79 7.78 -6.42
CA GLN A 34 -7.62 6.89 -7.58
C GLN A 34 -6.13 6.65 -7.86
N VAL A 35 -5.40 6.11 -6.87
CA VAL A 35 -4.01 5.74 -7.09
C VAL A 35 -4.00 4.34 -7.71
N GLU A 36 -3.68 4.28 -9.00
CA GLU A 36 -3.47 3.00 -9.68
C GLU A 36 -2.42 2.20 -8.93
N SER A 37 -2.76 0.94 -8.66
CA SER A 37 -1.85 0.04 -7.96
C SER A 37 -0.62 -0.22 -8.82
N THR A 38 0.57 -0.06 -8.23
CA THR A 38 1.81 -0.46 -8.90
C THR A 38 1.96 -1.99 -8.99
N ARG A 39 1.06 -2.75 -8.35
CA ARG A 39 1.02 -4.21 -8.45
C ARG A 39 0.34 -4.62 -9.77
N PRO A 40 1.01 -5.40 -10.63
CA PRO A 40 0.37 -5.97 -11.82
C PRO A 40 -0.82 -6.86 -11.46
N LYS A 41 -1.86 -6.87 -12.30
CA LYS A 41 -3.08 -7.67 -12.10
C LYS A 41 -2.79 -9.16 -11.94
N THR A 42 -1.81 -9.67 -12.71
CA THR A 42 -1.36 -11.07 -12.67
C THR A 42 -0.74 -11.49 -11.34
N CYS A 43 -0.33 -10.53 -10.50
CA CYS A 43 0.26 -10.78 -9.19
C CYS A 43 -0.71 -10.53 -8.03
N LEU A 44 -1.99 -10.22 -8.29
CA LEU A 44 -2.99 -10.12 -7.24
C LEU A 44 -3.18 -11.51 -6.58
N GLY A 45 -3.08 -11.57 -5.25
CA GLY A 45 -3.23 -12.81 -4.48
C GLY A 45 -2.02 -13.77 -4.51
N CYS A 46 -0.99 -13.48 -5.31
CA CYS A 46 0.18 -14.34 -5.44
C CYS A 46 1.08 -14.30 -4.19
N CYS A 47 1.46 -15.45 -3.64
CA CYS A 47 2.38 -15.53 -2.50
C CYS A 47 3.82 -15.10 -2.86
N HIS A 48 4.18 -15.14 -4.15
CA HIS A 48 5.49 -14.74 -4.66
C HIS A 48 5.59 -13.24 -5.00
N TYR A 49 4.54 -12.46 -4.76
CA TYR A 49 4.58 -11.02 -4.96
C TYR A 49 5.52 -10.33 -3.95
N HIS A 50 6.49 -9.58 -4.47
CA HIS A 50 7.51 -8.89 -3.66
C HIS A 50 7.26 -7.39 -3.52
N GLY A 51 7.05 -6.68 -4.62
CA GLY A 51 6.61 -5.28 -4.65
C GLY A 51 7.55 -4.23 -4.03
N LYS A 52 8.83 -4.50 -3.84
CA LYS A 52 9.78 -3.56 -3.20
C LYS A 52 10.60 -2.76 -4.21
N PHE A 53 10.92 -1.52 -3.85
CA PHE A 53 11.84 -0.65 -4.59
C PHE A 53 13.24 -0.74 -3.98
N TYR A 54 14.24 -0.85 -4.84
CA TYR A 54 15.66 -0.89 -4.49
C TYR A 54 16.38 0.31 -5.08
N GLY A 55 17.42 0.80 -4.40
CA GLY A 55 18.18 1.99 -4.77
C GLY A 55 17.85 3.20 -3.89
N TYR A 56 18.82 4.08 -3.73
CA TYR A 56 18.74 5.26 -2.85
C TYR A 56 18.25 6.51 -3.58
N ASN A 57 18.53 6.62 -4.88
CA ASN A 57 18.22 7.79 -5.69
C ASN A 57 16.94 7.59 -6.49
N ARG A 58 16.14 8.65 -6.63
CA ARG A 58 14.83 8.59 -7.30
C ARG A 58 14.90 8.18 -8.77
N GLU A 59 16.01 8.49 -9.43
CA GLU A 59 16.29 8.19 -10.84
C GLU A 59 16.76 6.75 -11.07
N GLN A 60 17.42 6.15 -10.09
CA GLN A 60 17.99 4.80 -10.19
C GLN A 60 17.16 3.74 -9.48
N ARG A 61 16.05 4.14 -8.84
CA ARG A 61 15.22 3.20 -8.09
C ARG A 61 14.58 2.20 -9.05
N SER A 62 14.78 0.92 -8.79
CA SER A 62 14.21 -0.17 -9.57
C SER A 62 13.23 -0.95 -8.70
N GLN A 63 12.05 -1.24 -9.24
CA GLN A 63 11.05 -2.04 -8.53
C GLN A 63 11.23 -3.51 -8.90
N LEU A 64 11.34 -4.36 -7.88
CA LEU A 64 11.26 -5.80 -8.05
C LEU A 64 9.86 -6.25 -7.66
N ILE A 65 9.13 -6.77 -8.64
CA ILE A 65 7.69 -7.04 -8.54
C ILE A 65 7.42 -8.44 -7.98
N CYS A 66 8.08 -9.47 -8.49
CA CYS A 66 7.86 -10.89 -8.12
C CYS A 66 9.20 -11.58 -7.84
N GLY A 67 9.19 -12.62 -6.98
CA GLY A 67 10.37 -13.44 -6.66
C GLY A 67 10.90 -14.25 -7.86
N PHE A 68 10.02 -14.75 -8.73
CA PHE A 68 10.39 -15.48 -9.95
C PHE A 68 10.56 -14.57 -11.16
N HIS A 69 9.83 -13.45 -11.20
CA HIS A 69 9.83 -12.52 -12.31
C HIS A 69 10.12 -11.09 -11.80
N PRO A 70 11.40 -10.66 -11.79
CA PRO A 70 11.81 -9.34 -11.27
C PRO A 70 10.97 -8.17 -11.79
N SER A 71 10.61 -8.16 -13.07
CA SER A 71 9.80 -7.14 -13.73
C SER A 71 8.28 -7.42 -13.72
N GLY A 72 7.84 -8.46 -13.02
CA GLY A 72 6.49 -9.00 -13.12
C GLY A 72 6.26 -9.80 -14.41
N TRP A 73 5.15 -10.51 -14.46
CA TRP A 73 4.76 -11.30 -15.63
C TRP A 73 3.96 -10.43 -16.62
N LEU A 74 4.51 -10.25 -17.82
CA LEU A 74 3.95 -9.37 -18.87
C LEU A 74 3.54 -10.11 -20.15
N LYS A 75 3.84 -11.41 -20.25
CA LYS A 75 3.68 -12.17 -21.51
C LYS A 75 2.25 -12.67 -21.74
N SER A 76 1.49 -12.92 -20.67
CA SER A 76 0.10 -13.39 -20.75
C SER A 76 -0.70 -12.91 -19.54
N GLU A 77 -2.01 -13.16 -19.55
CA GLU A 77 -2.91 -12.78 -18.45
C GLU A 77 -2.70 -13.58 -17.16
N GLN A 78 -2.04 -14.74 -17.24
CA GLN A 78 -1.83 -15.65 -16.11
C GLN A 78 -0.35 -15.99 -15.98
N CYS A 79 0.18 -15.81 -14.77
CA CYS A 79 1.57 -16.14 -14.45
C CYS A 79 1.70 -17.65 -14.21
N PRO A 80 2.68 -18.33 -14.85
CA PRO A 80 2.86 -19.78 -14.70
C PRO A 80 3.26 -20.18 -13.27
N ASP A 81 4.03 -19.33 -12.59
CA ASP A 81 4.48 -19.53 -11.21
C ASP A 81 3.51 -18.90 -10.18
N TRP A 82 2.24 -18.68 -10.54
CA TRP A 82 1.27 -18.12 -9.60
C TRP A 82 0.83 -19.17 -8.59
N GLU A 83 0.93 -18.83 -7.31
CA GLU A 83 0.44 -19.64 -6.21
C GLU A 83 -0.27 -18.75 -5.19
N GLU A 84 -1.36 -19.25 -4.62
CA GLU A 84 -2.07 -18.59 -3.54
C GLU A 84 -1.33 -18.80 -2.21
N ILE A 85 -1.52 -17.87 -1.25
CA ILE A 85 -1.08 -18.09 0.12
C ILE A 85 -1.94 -19.22 0.69
N SER A 86 -1.37 -20.42 0.78
CA SER A 86 -2.01 -21.51 1.52
C SER A 86 -1.83 -21.23 3.01
N ASP A 87 -2.93 -20.80 3.67
CA ASP A 87 -3.01 -20.78 5.13
C ASP A 87 -3.00 -22.25 5.62
N SER A 88 -1.81 -22.80 5.84
CA SER A 88 -1.61 -24.11 6.50
C SER A 88 -1.49 -23.95 8.01
#